data_AF-A0A7X1GNQ3-F1
#
_entry.id   AF-A0A7X1GNQ3-F1
#
_cell.length_a   1.000
_cell.length_b   1.000
_cell.length_c   1.000
_cell.angle_alpha   90.00
_cell.angle_beta   90.00
_cell.angle_gamma   90.00
#
_symmetry.space_group_name_H-M   'P 1'
#
loop_
_entity.id
_entity.type
_entity.pdbx_description
1 polymer ?
#
loop_
_entity_poly.entity_id
_entity_poly.type
_entity_poly.pdbx_seq_one_letter_code
_entity_poly.pdbx_strand_id
1 'polypeptide(L)'
;MIVPRGTNLKGIGVLKNFEASTAKAGKSVSILGWLNNSGQVHLDEISAEISIKDFLGDPVTKKKVSVGKKILLPAEKTRLHSDFSLDDLKDDTYEAIFTVKSKNAKPIKSGFKFKVDRNAKQIVTLVK
;
A
#
# COMPACT_ATOMS: atom_id res chain seq x y z
N MET A 1 -21.05 30.02 21.06
CA MET A 1 -21.05 28.67 20.47
C MET A 1 -19.79 27.96 20.95
N ILE A 2 -19.93 27.06 21.93
CA ILE A 2 -18.80 26.40 22.60
C ILE A 2 -18.48 25.14 21.80
N VAL A 3 -17.35 25.12 21.11
CA VAL A 3 -16.84 23.91 20.45
C VAL A 3 -16.22 23.03 21.55
N PRO A 4 -16.60 21.75 21.71
CA PRO A 4 -16.03 20.92 22.77
C PRO A 4 -14.53 20.71 22.54
N ARG A 5 -13.72 21.17 23.50
CA ARG A 5 -12.32 20.75 23.64
C ARG A 5 -12.31 19.29 24.08
N GLY A 6 -12.14 18.35 23.16
CA GLY A 6 -12.09 16.93 23.55
C GLY A 6 -11.85 15.89 22.45
N THR A 7 -12.08 16.21 21.17
CA THR A 7 -11.71 15.28 20.10
C THR A 7 -10.33 15.62 19.58
N ASN A 8 -9.32 14.87 20.01
CA ASN A 8 -8.12 14.65 19.21
C ASN A 8 -8.58 14.06 17.87
N LEU A 9 -8.94 14.92 16.91
CA LEU A 9 -9.27 14.52 15.56
C LEU A 9 -7.99 13.92 14.98
N LYS A 10 -7.83 12.61 15.07
CA LYS A 10 -6.69 11.91 14.47
C LYS A 10 -6.92 11.83 12.97
N GLY A 11 -5.84 11.93 12.20
CA GLY A 11 -5.92 11.66 10.77
C GLY A 11 -6.41 10.23 10.57
N ILE A 12 -7.37 10.01 9.68
CA ILE A 12 -7.81 8.66 9.30
C ILE A 12 -7.37 8.47 7.86
N GLY A 13 -6.25 7.80 7.65
CA GLY A 13 -5.86 7.37 6.32
C GLY A 13 -6.58 6.08 5.94
N VAL A 14 -7.10 6.02 4.73
CA VAL A 14 -7.71 4.81 4.16
C VAL A 14 -6.92 4.41 2.93
N LEU A 15 -6.53 3.14 2.86
CA LEU A 15 -5.87 2.59 1.68
C LEU A 15 -6.90 1.93 0.77
N LYS A 16 -6.91 2.28 -0.51
CA LYS A 16 -7.84 1.75 -1.52
C LYS A 16 -7.15 1.57 -2.87
N ASN A 17 -7.85 0.91 -3.80
CA ASN A 17 -7.49 0.80 -5.22
C ASN A 17 -6.07 0.27 -5.41
N PHE A 18 -5.89 -0.99 -5.03
CA PHE A 18 -4.62 -1.67 -5.21
C PHE A 18 -4.55 -2.33 -6.57
N GLU A 19 -3.40 -2.20 -7.19
CA GLU A 19 -3.13 -2.78 -8.49
C GLU A 19 -1.73 -3.40 -8.46
N ALA A 20 -1.62 -4.64 -8.93
CA ALA A 20 -0.34 -5.23 -9.27
C ALA A 20 -0.30 -5.46 -10.78
N SER A 21 0.75 -4.97 -11.43
CA SER A 21 0.96 -5.15 -12.86
C SER A 21 2.40 -5.55 -13.12
N THR A 22 2.63 -6.31 -14.19
CA THR A 22 3.99 -6.51 -14.68
C THR A 22 4.51 -5.24 -15.33
N ALA A 23 5.72 -4.86 -14.95
CA ALA A 23 6.46 -3.73 -15.47
C ALA A 23 7.75 -4.21 -16.15
N LYS A 24 8.37 -3.35 -16.96
CA LYS A 24 9.62 -3.61 -17.70
C LYS A 24 9.67 -5.01 -18.34
N ALA A 25 8.82 -5.24 -19.35
CA ALA A 25 8.82 -6.47 -20.15
C ALA A 25 8.75 -7.78 -19.31
N GLY A 26 7.99 -7.77 -18.21
CA GLY A 26 7.79 -8.94 -17.36
C GLY A 26 8.93 -9.25 -16.39
N LYS A 27 9.88 -8.32 -16.19
CA LYS A 27 10.99 -8.49 -15.23
C LYS A 27 10.66 -7.99 -13.83
N SER A 28 9.74 -7.04 -13.72
CA SER A 28 9.39 -6.44 -12.43
C SER A 28 7.89 -6.45 -12.20
N VAL A 29 7.52 -6.38 -10.93
CA VAL A 29 6.17 -6.23 -10.44
C VAL A 29 6.02 -4.82 -9.92
N SER A 30 5.15 -4.03 -10.53
CA SER A 30 4.77 -2.73 -10.01
C SER A 30 3.51 -2.88 -9.17
N ILE A 31 3.58 -2.46 -7.92
CA ILE A 31 2.45 -2.46 -7.01
C ILE A 31 2.09 -1.03 -6.66
N LEU A 32 0.83 -0.69 -6.91
CA LEU A 32 0.24 0.60 -6.65
C LEU A 32 -0.85 0.49 -5.59
N GLY A 33 -0.97 1.55 -4.79
CA GLY A 33 -2.08 1.74 -3.87
C GLY A 33 -2.36 3.23 -3.67
N TRP A 34 -3.56 3.56 -3.22
CA TRP A 34 -3.94 4.94 -2.93
C TRP A 34 -4.19 5.12 -1.45
N LEU A 35 -3.48 6.06 -0.84
CA LEU A 35 -3.74 6.52 0.53
C LEU A 35 -4.59 7.78 0.45
N ASN A 36 -5.77 7.74 1.06
CA ASN A 36 -6.70 8.86 1.16
C ASN A 36 -6.78 9.34 2.61
N ASN A 37 -6.54 10.62 2.87
CA ASN A 37 -6.76 11.21 4.18
C ASN A 37 -8.24 11.58 4.36
N SER A 38 -9.00 10.69 4.97
CA SER A 38 -10.41 10.94 5.34
C SER A 38 -10.58 11.69 6.67
N GLY A 39 -9.47 12.00 7.36
CA GLY A 39 -9.50 12.77 8.60
C GLY A 39 -9.57 14.28 8.37
N GLN A 40 -9.84 15.03 9.44
CA GLN A 40 -9.86 16.49 9.43
C GLN A 40 -8.50 17.13 9.77
N VAL A 41 -7.44 16.34 9.90
CA VAL A 41 -6.08 16.81 10.23
C VAL A 41 -5.04 16.26 9.27
N HIS A 42 -3.87 16.90 9.28
CA HIS A 42 -2.70 16.55 8.48
C HIS A 42 -2.10 15.18 8.86
N LEU A 43 -1.56 14.47 7.86
CA LEU A 43 -0.77 13.25 8.06
C LEU A 43 0.72 13.59 7.97
N ASP A 44 1.35 13.80 9.12
CA ASP A 44 2.77 14.14 9.20
C ASP A 44 3.68 12.92 9.22
N GLU A 45 4.88 13.08 8.64
CA GLU A 45 5.95 12.08 8.66
C GLU A 45 5.48 10.70 8.14
N ILE A 46 4.76 10.70 7.02
CA ILE A 46 4.24 9.48 6.40
C ILE A 46 5.40 8.59 5.98
N SER A 47 5.45 7.38 6.53
CA SER A 47 6.30 6.29 6.08
C SER A 47 5.44 5.12 5.65
N ALA A 48 5.74 4.55 4.50
CA ALA A 48 5.00 3.43 3.94
C ALA A 48 5.97 2.28 3.65
N GLU A 49 5.52 1.07 3.98
CA GLU A 49 6.20 -0.18 3.68
C GLU A 49 5.20 -1.13 3.04
N ILE A 50 5.69 -2.04 2.22
CA ILE A 50 4.90 -3.14 1.67
C ILE A 50 5.62 -4.44 1.99
N SER A 51 4.85 -5.43 2.43
CA SER A 51 5.31 -6.79 2.66
C SER A 51 4.59 -7.70 1.69
N ILE A 52 5.33 -8.53 0.97
CA ILE A 52 4.77 -9.62 0.17
C ILE A 52 4.90 -10.89 0.99
N LYS A 53 3.79 -11.62 1.10
CA LYS A 53 3.71 -12.92 1.76
C LYS A 53 3.23 -13.96 0.78
N ASP A 54 3.67 -15.20 0.93
CA ASP A 54 3.12 -16.32 0.17
C ASP A 54 1.75 -16.77 0.72
N PHE A 55 1.19 -17.85 0.15
CA PHE A 55 -0.11 -18.38 0.55
C PHE A 55 -0.13 -18.95 1.98
N LEU A 56 1.03 -19.33 2.53
CA LEU A 56 1.19 -19.80 3.92
C LEU A 56 1.29 -18.63 4.91
N GLY A 57 1.53 -17.42 4.38
CA GLY A 57 1.68 -16.19 5.17
C GLY A 57 3.13 -15.89 5.55
N ASP A 58 4.09 -16.64 5.00
CA ASP A 58 5.50 -16.44 5.24
C ASP A 58 6.01 -15.20 4.47
N PRO A 59 6.85 -14.35 5.10
CA PRO A 59 7.35 -13.15 4.47
C PRO A 59 8.36 -13.48 3.38
N VAL A 60 8.03 -13.11 2.14
CA VAL A 60 8.91 -13.31 0.97
C VAL A 60 9.82 -12.11 0.78
N THR A 61 9.25 -10.90 0.81
CA THR A 61 10.03 -9.67 0.69
C THR A 61 9.32 -8.51 1.37
N LYS A 62 10.12 -7.52 1.77
CA LYS A 62 9.64 -6.30 2.39
C LYS A 62 10.43 -5.12 1.84
N LYS A 63 9.73 -4.07 1.40
CA LYS A 63 10.37 -2.85 0.89
C LYS A 63 9.71 -1.59 1.40
N LYS A 64 10.50 -0.51 1.42
CA LYS A 64 9.98 0.84 1.55
C LYS A 64 9.17 1.20 0.31
N VAL A 65 8.10 1.94 0.52
CA VAL A 65 7.17 2.39 -0.51
C VAL A 65 7.41 3.88 -0.73
N SER A 66 7.50 4.27 -1.99
CA SER A 66 7.54 5.68 -2.36
C SER A 66 6.16 6.29 -2.15
N VAL A 67 6.10 7.37 -1.37
CA VAL A 67 4.89 8.18 -1.15
C VAL A 67 4.98 9.38 -2.10
N GLY A 68 4.08 9.46 -3.08
CA GLY A 68 4.21 10.42 -4.19
C GLY A 68 4.21 11.89 -3.76
N LYS A 69 3.18 12.31 -3.02
CA LYS A 69 3.06 13.65 -2.42
C LYS A 69 2.79 13.55 -0.92
N LYS A 70 3.25 14.53 -0.15
CA LYS A 70 2.82 14.70 1.25
C LYS A 70 1.31 14.97 1.25
N ILE A 71 0.57 14.25 2.08
CA ILE A 71 -0.86 14.56 2.29
C ILE A 71 -0.92 15.65 3.35
N LEU A 72 -1.06 16.87 2.89
CA LEU A 72 -1.07 18.07 3.69
C LEU A 72 -2.47 18.62 3.89
N LEU A 73 -3.55 18.06 3.35
CA LEU A 73 -4.89 18.53 3.65
C LEU A 73 -5.88 17.37 3.87
N PRO A 74 -7.00 17.61 4.59
CA PRO A 74 -8.15 16.73 4.57
C PRO A 74 -8.61 16.42 3.14
N ALA A 75 -9.07 15.19 2.90
CA ALA A 75 -9.53 14.68 1.61
C ALA A 75 -8.48 14.58 0.49
N GLU A 76 -7.20 14.89 0.77
CA GLU A 76 -6.12 14.65 -0.19
C GLU A 76 -5.79 13.15 -0.33
N LYS A 77 -5.35 12.81 -1.54
CA LYS A 77 -4.93 11.46 -1.90
C LYS A 77 -3.48 11.47 -2.36
N THR A 78 -2.73 10.46 -1.98
CA THR A 78 -1.38 10.23 -2.49
C THR A 78 -1.23 8.80 -2.99
N ARG A 79 -0.40 8.64 -4.02
CA ARG A 79 -0.09 7.33 -4.59
C ARG A 79 1.06 6.70 -3.82
N LEU A 80 0.88 5.45 -3.47
CA LEU A 80 1.89 4.55 -2.95
C LEU A 80 2.37 3.68 -4.10
N HIS A 81 3.69 3.61 -4.28
CA HIS A 81 4.30 2.82 -5.35
C HIS A 81 5.52 2.06 -4.84
N SER A 82 5.62 0.80 -5.23
CA SER A 82 6.83 0.00 -5.03
C SER A 82 7.01 -1.00 -6.16
N ASP A 83 8.26 -1.23 -6.54
CA ASP A 83 8.66 -2.19 -7.58
C ASP A 83 9.46 -3.36 -6.97
N PHE A 84 9.12 -4.57 -7.41
CA PHE A 84 9.78 -5.83 -7.02
C PHE A 84 10.35 -6.55 -8.23
N SER A 85 11.40 -7.34 -8.03
CA SER A 85 11.86 -8.24 -9.08
C SER A 85 10.87 -9.40 -9.16
N LEU A 86 10.43 -9.77 -10.37
CA LEU A 86 9.63 -10.98 -10.57
C LEU A 86 10.49 -12.24 -10.33
N ASP A 87 11.82 -12.13 -10.47
CA ASP A 87 12.76 -13.24 -10.25
C ASP A 87 12.79 -13.72 -8.78
N ASP A 88 12.39 -12.85 -7.84
CA ASP A 88 12.29 -13.17 -6.42
C ASP A 88 11.01 -13.98 -6.09
N LEU A 89 10.09 -14.10 -7.05
CA LEU A 89 8.78 -14.73 -6.88
C LEU A 89 8.67 -16.01 -7.71
N LYS A 90 7.92 -16.99 -7.19
CA LYS A 90 7.58 -18.24 -7.87
C LYS A 90 6.18 -18.12 -8.49
N ASP A 91 5.80 -19.11 -9.30
CA ASP A 91 4.42 -19.22 -9.77
C ASP A 91 3.53 -19.66 -8.61
N ASP A 92 2.89 -18.68 -7.96
CA ASP A 92 2.07 -18.88 -6.77
C ASP A 92 1.15 -17.68 -6.52
N THR A 93 0.28 -17.80 -5.51
CA THR A 93 -0.53 -16.73 -4.96
C THR A 93 0.18 -16.04 -3.81
N TYR A 94 0.21 -14.72 -3.87
CA TYR A 94 0.82 -13.86 -2.88
C TYR A 94 -0.19 -12.87 -2.30
N GLU A 95 0.09 -12.40 -1.09
CA GLU A 95 -0.60 -11.28 -0.46
C GLU A 95 0.37 -10.10 -0.28
N ALA A 96 0.07 -8.99 -0.93
CA ALA A 96 0.77 -7.73 -0.73
C ALA A 96 0.06 -6.92 0.35
N ILE A 97 0.78 -6.60 1.43
CA ILE A 97 0.26 -5.83 2.57
C ILE A 97 1.00 -4.50 2.65
N PHE A 98 0.30 -3.42 2.38
CA PHE A 98 0.78 -2.07 2.66
C PHE A 98 0.58 -1.74 4.13
N THR A 99 1.63 -1.22 4.77
CA THR A 99 1.61 -0.66 6.11
C THR A 99 2.05 0.81 6.03
N VAL A 100 1.16 1.72 6.38
CA VAL A 100 1.45 3.16 6.45
C VAL A 100 1.47 3.58 7.91
N LYS A 101 2.51 4.29 8.30
CA LYS A 101 2.65 4.95 9.59
C LYS A 101 2.74 6.45 9.38
N SER A 102 2.19 7.21 10.32
CA SER A 102 2.35 8.65 10.42
C SER A 102 2.44 9.01 11.89
N LYS A 103 2.98 10.19 12.20
CA LYS A 103 3.15 10.64 13.58
C LYS A 103 1.81 10.86 14.31
N ASN A 104 0.83 11.38 13.58
CA ASN A 104 -0.42 11.90 14.15
C ASN A 104 -1.63 10.99 13.88
N ALA A 105 -1.43 9.81 13.28
CA ALA A 105 -2.47 8.81 13.05
C ALA A 105 -2.04 7.40 13.46
N LYS A 106 -3.03 6.55 13.72
CA LYS A 106 -2.77 5.12 13.93
C LYS A 106 -2.18 4.50 12.66
N PRO A 107 -1.32 3.48 12.78
CA PRO A 107 -0.85 2.73 11.62
C PRO A 107 -2.02 2.13 10.83
N ILE A 108 -1.97 2.26 9.51
CA ILE A 108 -2.98 1.74 8.59
C ILE A 108 -2.37 0.56 7.87
N LYS A 109 -3.12 -0.55 7.83
CA LYS A 109 -2.72 -1.74 7.09
C LYS A 109 -3.83 -2.13 6.14
N SER A 110 -3.47 -2.49 4.93
CA SER A 110 -4.39 -3.05 3.96
C SER A 110 -3.62 -3.89 2.97
N GLY A 111 -4.20 -4.99 2.54
CA GLY A 111 -3.58 -5.88 1.58
C GLY A 111 -4.54 -6.36 0.52
N PHE A 112 -3.97 -6.93 -0.53
CA PHE A 112 -4.68 -7.55 -1.63
C PHE A 112 -3.88 -8.77 -2.11
N LYS A 113 -4.59 -9.69 -2.77
CA LYS A 113 -3.98 -10.92 -3.29
C LYS A 113 -3.74 -10.80 -4.78
N PHE A 114 -2.65 -11.39 -5.23
CA PHE A 114 -2.31 -11.49 -6.64
C PHE A 114 -1.65 -12.83 -6.92
N LYS A 115 -1.83 -13.34 -8.13
CA LYS A 115 -1.14 -14.53 -8.62
C LYS A 115 -0.04 -14.11 -9.58
N VAL A 116 1.13 -14.70 -9.42
CA VAL A 116 2.25 -14.57 -10.36
C VAL A 116 2.19 -15.75 -11.32
N ASP A 117 2.14 -15.50 -12.61
CA ASP A 117 2.30 -16.52 -13.65
C ASP A 117 3.63 -16.29 -14.37
N ARG A 118 4.63 -17.13 -14.07
CA ARG A 118 5.97 -17.01 -14.67
C ARG A 118 6.03 -17.47 -16.12
N ASN A 119 5.17 -18.39 -16.53
CA ASN A 119 5.12 -18.88 -17.91
C ASN A 119 4.59 -17.78 -18.84
N ALA A 120 3.51 -17.11 -18.42
CA ALA A 120 2.95 -15.97 -19.13
C ALA A 120 3.72 -14.66 -18.88
N LYS A 121 4.64 -14.62 -17.90
CA LYS A 121 5.31 -13.41 -17.39
C LYS A 121 4.31 -12.31 -17.03
N GLN A 122 3.25 -12.71 -16.33
CA GLN A 122 2.10 -11.87 -16.03
C GLN A 122 1.75 -11.94 -14.55
N ILE A 123 1.02 -10.93 -14.10
CA ILE A 123 0.37 -10.92 -12.80
C ILE A 123 -1.11 -10.84 -13.02
N VAL A 124 -1.81 -11.77 -12.39
CA VAL A 124 -3.26 -11.78 -12.34
C VAL A 124 -3.65 -11.28 -10.96
N THR A 125 -4.14 -10.05 -10.89
CA THR A 125 -4.69 -9.53 -9.63
C THR A 125 -5.95 -10.33 -9.31
N LEU A 126 -5.97 -10.99 -8.15
CA LEU A 126 -7.14 -11.73 -7.68
C LEU A 126 -8.04 -10.71 -7.00
N VAL A 127 -8.99 -10.16 -7.77
CA VAL A 127 -9.98 -9.23 -7.24
C VAL A 127 -10.79 -9.99 -6.18
N LYS A 128 -10.85 -9.42 -4.98
CA LYS A 128 -11.63 -9.93 -3.85
C LYS A 128 -13.04 -9.39 -3.93
#